data_AF-A0A519T7X9-F1
#
_entry.id   AF-A0A519T7X9-F1
#
_cell.length_a   1.000
_cell.length_b   1.000
_cell.length_c   1.000
_cell.angle_alpha   90.00
_cell.angle_beta   90.00
_cell.angle_gamma   90.00
#
_symmetry.space_group_name_H-M   'P 1'
#
loop_
_entity.id
_entity.type
_entity.pdbx_description
1 polymer ?
#
loop_
_entity_poly.entity_id
_entity_poly.type
_entity_poly.pdbx_seq_one_letter_code
_entity_poly.pdbx_strand_id
1 'polypeptide(L)'
;MSNNLLAGKVGIISGALNDKSIAWKVAQKAHEQGARIVLTNAPLAMRMGEIKALAAEIDAPIIPADATSVEELGTLFTEAQNHFGGKIDFLLHSIGMSA
;
A
#
# COMPACT_ATOMS: atom_id res chain seq x y z
N MET A 1 6.33 -15.34 14.19
CA MET A 1 6.89 -14.61 15.35
C MET A 1 7.19 -13.20 14.88
N SER A 2 6.59 -12.18 15.50
CA SER A 2 6.92 -10.79 15.24
C SER A 2 8.24 -10.45 15.93
N ASN A 3 9.19 -9.90 15.17
CA ASN A 3 10.47 -9.45 15.70
C ASN A 3 10.59 -7.91 15.63
N ASN A 4 9.47 -7.21 15.39
CA ASN A 4 9.39 -5.76 15.29
C ASN A 4 10.37 -5.15 14.27
N LEU A 5 10.66 -5.90 13.19
CA LEU A 5 11.69 -5.52 12.22
C LEU A 5 11.42 -4.17 11.54
N LEU A 6 10.14 -3.80 11.39
CA LEU A 6 9.70 -2.57 10.74
C LEU A 6 9.02 -1.61 11.73
N ALA A 7 9.24 -1.80 13.03
CA ALA A 7 8.63 -0.96 14.03
C ALA A 7 8.98 0.53 13.81
N GLY A 8 7.94 1.36 13.75
CA GLY A 8 8.07 2.80 13.51
C GLY A 8 8.33 3.19 12.05
N LYS A 9 8.46 2.22 11.13
CA LYS A 9 8.59 2.52 9.71
C LYS A 9 7.24 2.77 9.06
N VAL A 10 7.21 3.70 8.12
CA VAL A 10 6.02 4.01 7.33
C VAL A 10 6.25 3.75 5.85
N GLY A 11 5.25 3.22 5.16
CA GLY A 11 5.44 2.83 3.76
C GLY A 11 4.19 2.88 2.90
N ILE A 12 4.41 2.84 1.59
CA ILE A 12 3.36 2.74 0.57
C ILE A 12 3.46 1.37 -0.09
N ILE A 13 2.34 0.67 -0.21
CA ILE A 13 2.27 -0.63 -0.90
C ILE A 13 1.29 -0.52 -2.07
N SER A 14 1.81 -0.80 -3.26
CA SER A 14 1.03 -0.81 -4.51
C SER A 14 0.74 -2.22 -5.02
N GLY A 15 -0.37 -2.40 -5.72
CA GLY A 15 -0.66 -3.63 -6.46
C GLY A 15 -1.30 -4.76 -5.66
N ALA A 16 -1.81 -4.50 -4.45
CA ALA A 16 -2.62 -5.48 -3.72
C ALA A 16 -4.01 -5.59 -4.37
N LEU A 17 -4.28 -6.72 -5.03
CA LEU A 17 -5.57 -7.00 -5.67
C LEU A 17 -6.45 -7.89 -4.80
N ASN A 18 -5.91 -9.00 -4.31
CA ASN A 18 -6.60 -10.01 -3.48
C ASN A 18 -5.58 -10.78 -2.62
N ASP A 19 -6.07 -11.74 -1.84
CA ASP A 19 -5.27 -12.55 -0.92
C ASP A 19 -4.15 -13.38 -1.58
N LYS A 20 -4.14 -13.55 -2.91
CA LYS A 20 -3.07 -14.23 -3.66
C LYS A 20 -1.97 -13.27 -4.13
N SER A 21 -2.17 -11.96 -4.00
CA SER A 21 -1.21 -10.96 -4.45
C SER A 21 0.03 -10.95 -3.55
N ILE A 22 1.23 -10.82 -4.15
CA ILE A 22 2.47 -10.68 -3.37
C ILE A 22 2.38 -9.42 -2.49
N ALA A 23 1.92 -8.30 -3.05
CA ALA A 23 1.70 -7.06 -2.29
C ALA A 23 0.76 -7.21 -1.09
N TRP A 24 -0.25 -8.07 -1.19
CA TRP A 24 -1.15 -8.37 -0.07
C TRP A 24 -0.38 -9.04 1.08
N LYS A 25 0.39 -10.08 0.77
CA LYS A 25 1.19 -10.78 1.77
C LYS A 25 2.28 -9.89 2.37
N VAL A 26 2.89 -9.03 1.56
CA VAL A 26 3.85 -8.04 2.07
C VAL A 26 3.16 -7.04 3.00
N ALA A 27 1.96 -6.57 2.68
CA ALA A 27 1.23 -5.64 3.54
C ALA A 27 0.88 -6.26 4.91
N GLN A 28 0.36 -7.49 4.92
CA GLN A 28 0.10 -8.24 6.16
C GLN A 28 1.39 -8.41 6.96
N LYS A 29 2.47 -8.88 6.32
CA LYS A 29 3.74 -9.13 7.01
C LYS A 29 4.41 -7.85 7.49
N ALA A 30 4.33 -6.76 6.75
CA ALA A 30 4.91 -5.49 7.16
C ALA A 30 4.15 -4.91 8.37
N HIS A 31 2.81 -4.99 8.35
CA HIS A 31 1.97 -4.64 9.50
C HIS A 31 2.28 -5.50 10.73
N GLU A 32 2.36 -6.83 10.57
CA GLU A 32 2.79 -7.77 11.64
C GLU A 32 4.17 -7.42 12.24
N GLN A 33 5.05 -6.77 11.48
CA GLN A 33 6.37 -6.33 11.93
C GLN A 33 6.40 -4.88 12.44
N GLY A 34 5.24 -4.24 12.62
CA GLY A 34 5.10 -2.92 13.24
C GLY A 34 5.18 -1.73 12.28
N ALA A 35 5.08 -1.96 10.97
CA ALA A 35 5.00 -0.88 9.99
C ALA A 35 3.59 -0.28 9.93
N ARG A 36 3.51 1.02 9.65
CA ARG A 36 2.26 1.69 9.23
C ARG A 36 2.27 1.85 7.72
N ILE A 37 1.14 1.56 7.07
CA ILE A 37 1.08 1.37 5.61
C ILE A 37 -0.05 2.20 5.01
N VAL A 38 0.19 2.80 3.85
CA VAL A 38 -0.82 3.27 2.91
C VAL A 38 -0.93 2.25 1.78
N LEU A 39 -2.15 1.85 1.43
CA LEU A 39 -2.41 0.98 0.30
C LEU A 39 -2.80 1.80 -0.93
N THR A 40 -2.33 1.38 -2.11
CA THR A 40 -2.70 2.01 -3.38
C THR A 40 -2.88 0.99 -4.50
N ASN A 41 -3.76 1.29 -5.44
CA ASN A 41 -3.98 0.55 -6.67
C ASN A 41 -4.69 1.43 -7.71
N ALA A 42 -4.76 0.99 -8.96
CA ALA A 42 -5.56 1.71 -9.95
C ALA A 42 -7.06 1.64 -9.58
N PRO A 43 -7.86 2.70 -9.81
CA PRO A 43 -9.29 2.70 -9.47
C PRO A 43 -10.08 1.52 -10.03
N LEU A 44 -9.73 1.05 -11.24
CA LEU A 44 -10.34 -0.14 -11.84
C LEU A 44 -9.99 -1.42 -11.06
N ALA A 45 -8.71 -1.62 -10.71
CA ALA A 45 -8.26 -2.78 -9.95
C ALA A 45 -8.91 -2.82 -8.56
N MET A 46 -9.11 -1.68 -7.91
CA MET A 46 -9.81 -1.61 -6.61
C MET A 46 -11.28 -2.04 -6.69
N ARG A 47 -11.95 -1.84 -7.83
CA ARG A 47 -13.35 -2.28 -8.02
C ARG A 47 -13.47 -3.78 -8.24
N MET A 48 -12.43 -4.40 -8.78
CA MET A 48 -12.38 -5.84 -9.08
C MET A 48 -11.77 -6.67 -7.94
N GLY A 49 -10.97 -6.03 -7.09
CA GLY A 49 -10.25 -6.68 -6.00
C GLY A 49 -10.90 -6.50 -4.63
N GLU A 50 -10.16 -6.95 -3.62
CA GLU A 50 -10.58 -7.02 -2.23
C GLU A 50 -9.73 -6.11 -1.33
N ILE A 51 -9.05 -5.11 -1.90
CA ILE A 51 -8.12 -4.22 -1.19
C ILE A 51 -8.75 -3.55 0.04
N LYS A 52 -10.07 -3.32 0.04
CA LYS A 52 -10.80 -2.79 1.20
C LYS A 52 -10.80 -3.74 2.40
N ALA A 53 -10.84 -5.06 2.15
CA ALA A 53 -10.73 -6.05 3.21
C ALA A 53 -9.33 -6.04 3.82
N LEU A 54 -8.28 -5.98 2.99
CA LEU A 54 -6.90 -5.80 3.47
C LEU A 54 -6.75 -4.51 4.27
N ALA A 55 -7.25 -3.39 3.77
CA ALA A 55 -7.20 -2.10 4.45
C ALA A 55 -7.83 -2.14 5.85
N ALA A 56 -9.00 -2.78 5.97
CA ALA A 56 -9.66 -2.98 7.26
C ALA A 56 -8.88 -3.95 8.17
N GLU A 57 -8.22 -4.96 7.61
CA GLU A 57 -7.41 -5.93 8.36
C GLU A 57 -6.18 -5.28 9.01
N ILE A 58 -5.50 -4.37 8.31
CA ILE A 58 -4.22 -3.79 8.75
C ILE A 58 -4.33 -2.32 9.21
N ASP A 59 -5.56 -1.80 9.34
CA ASP A 59 -5.85 -0.40 9.67
C ASP A 59 -5.07 0.60 8.78
N ALA A 60 -5.15 0.41 7.47
CA ALA A 60 -4.45 1.22 6.48
C ALA A 60 -5.42 2.06 5.64
N PRO A 61 -5.15 3.36 5.42
CA PRO A 61 -5.88 4.12 4.43
C PRO A 61 -5.59 3.62 3.01
N ILE A 62 -6.56 3.79 2.11
CA ILE A 62 -6.41 3.54 0.68
C ILE A 62 -6.37 4.88 -0.04
N ILE A 63 -5.29 5.14 -0.78
CA ILE A 63 -5.17 6.31 -1.66
C ILE A 63 -5.07 5.80 -3.11
N PRO A 64 -6.11 6.00 -3.95
CA PRO A 64 -6.10 5.53 -5.33
C PRO A 64 -5.06 6.25 -6.18
N ALA A 65 -4.34 5.49 -7.01
CA ALA A 65 -3.45 6.05 -8.01
C ALA A 65 -3.21 5.06 -9.15
N ASP A 66 -3.36 5.54 -10.39
CA ASP A 66 -2.76 4.91 -11.55
C ASP A 66 -1.25 5.18 -11.54
N ALA A 67 -0.45 4.11 -11.44
CA ALA A 67 1.00 4.20 -11.40
C ALA A 67 1.64 4.70 -12.71
N THR A 68 0.86 4.88 -13.78
CA THR A 68 1.30 5.51 -15.03
C THR A 68 1.03 7.02 -15.05
N SER A 69 0.22 7.53 -14.12
CA SER A 69 -0.12 8.95 -14.01
C SER A 69 0.77 9.65 -13.00
N VAL A 70 1.64 10.55 -13.48
CA VAL A 70 2.55 11.35 -12.62
C VAL A 70 1.77 12.25 -11.66
N GLU A 71 0.62 12.77 -12.10
CA GLU A 71 -0.26 13.60 -11.28
C GLU A 71 -0.84 12.80 -10.10
N GLU A 72 -1.39 11.62 -10.36
CA GLU A 72 -1.96 10.76 -9.31
C GLU A 72 -0.89 10.25 -8.35
N LEU A 73 0.31 9.94 -8.86
CA LEU A 73 1.45 9.62 -8.01
C LEU A 73 1.82 10.80 -7.10
N GLY A 74 1.80 12.04 -7.63
CA GLY A 74 2.01 13.25 -6.83
C GLY A 74 1.03 13.33 -5.66
N THR A 75 -0.26 13.18 -5.94
CA THR A 75 -1.33 13.15 -4.93
C THR A 75 -1.12 12.03 -3.91
N LEU A 76 -0.81 10.81 -4.37
CA LEU A 76 -0.54 9.66 -3.51
C LEU A 76 0.57 9.96 -2.49
N PHE A 77 1.70 10.49 -2.95
CA PHE A 77 2.82 10.80 -2.06
C PHE A 77 2.48 11.93 -1.10
N THR A 78 1.82 13.00 -1.56
CA THR A 78 1.40 14.11 -0.70
C THR A 78 0.44 13.65 0.39
N GLU A 79 -0.61 12.91 0.03
CA GLU A 79 -1.59 12.41 1.00
C GLU A 79 -0.99 11.39 1.98
N ALA A 80 -0.12 10.49 1.50
CA ALA A 80 0.58 9.54 2.36
C ALA A 80 1.50 10.26 3.37
N GLN A 81 2.28 11.24 2.91
CA GLN A 81 3.15 12.03 3.79
C GLN A 81 2.34 12.84 4.81
N ASN A 82 1.19 13.41 4.42
CA ASN A 82 0.28 14.08 5.33
C ASN A 82 -0.31 13.13 6.37
N HIS A 83 -0.72 11.92 5.96
CA HIS A 83 -1.24 10.90 6.86
C HIS A 83 -0.20 10.45 7.91
N PHE A 84 1.07 10.30 7.50
CA PHE A 84 2.15 9.89 8.40
C PHE A 84 2.78 11.06 9.16
N GLY A 85 2.57 12.31 8.74
CA GLY A 85 3.20 13.50 9.31
C GLY A 85 4.70 13.60 8.99
N GLY A 86 5.16 13.02 7.87
CA GLY A 86 6.59 12.95 7.56
C GLY A 86 6.96 12.22 6.27
N LYS A 87 8.24 11.85 6.16
CA LYS A 87 8.81 11.12 5.01
C LYS A 87 8.37 9.66 5.00
N ILE A 88 8.50 9.02 3.84
CA ILE A 88 8.24 7.59 3.64
C ILE A 88 9.56 6.82 3.79
N ASP A 89 9.55 5.69 4.54
CA ASP A 89 10.72 4.83 4.72
C ASP A 89 10.86 3.78 3.60
N PHE A 90 9.73 3.25 3.10
CA PHE A 90 9.74 2.22 2.08
C PHE A 90 8.56 2.31 1.10
N LEU A 91 8.79 1.80 -0.11
CA LEU A 91 7.79 1.66 -1.18
C LEU A 91 7.88 0.26 -1.74
N LEU A 92 6.74 -0.42 -1.89
CA LEU A 92 6.63 -1.62 -2.71
C LEU A 92 5.94 -1.30 -4.03
N HIS A 93 6.67 -1.47 -5.14
CA HIS A 93 6.10 -1.50 -6.48
C HIS A 93 5.81 -2.97 -6.88
N SER A 94 4.53 -3.33 -7.00
CA SER A 94 4.10 -4.68 -7.37
C SER A 94 3.02 -4.64 -8.45
N ILE A 95 3.31 -3.94 -9.55
CA ILE A 95 2.39 -3.71 -10.66
C ILE A 95 3.03 -4.27 -11.93
N GLY A 96 2.27 -5.04 -12.69
CA GLY A 96 2.70 -5.56 -13.98
C GLY A 96 1.51 -6.08 -14.76
N MET A 97 1.36 -5.61 -15.99
CA MET A 97 0.37 -6.07 -16.94
C MET A 97 0.99 -5.99 -18.35
N SER A 98 0.74 -7.00 -19.18
CA SER A 98 1.10 -7.01 -20.60
C SER A 98 -0.13 -7.40 -21.38
N ALA A 99 -0.26 -6.86 -22.60
CA ALA A 99 -1.38 -7.14 -23.49
C ALA A 99 -1.22 -8.49 -24.21
#